data_AF-A0A6G2TWR4-F1
#
_entry.id   AF-A0A6G2TWR4-F1
#
_cell.length_a   1.000
_cell.length_b   1.000
_cell.length_c   1.000
_cell.angle_alpha   90.00
_cell.angle_beta   90.00
_cell.angle_gamma   90.00
#
_symmetry.space_group_name_H-M   'P 1'
#
loop_
_entity.id
_entity.type
_entity.pdbx_description
1 polymer ?
#
loop_
_entity_poly.entity_id
_entity_poly.type
_entity_poly.pdbx_seq_one_letter_code
_entity_poly.pdbx_strand_id
1 'polypeptide(L)'
;MANWRRSLGDAFRHLDRTLGGQRRPTRVQKWVARHPIGAGLCVAVPFTLFCLLLSRADEPDDPLFAVFFGPAMGLVFALTAVSERLRQRRLRRLGIWDGS
;
A
#
# COMPACT_ATOMS: atom_id res chain seq x y z
N MET A 1 -10.29 23.72 2.34
CA MET A 1 -9.93 22.32 1.96
C MET A 1 -8.42 22.09 1.81
N ALA A 2 -7.65 23.04 1.26
CA ALA A 2 -6.19 22.90 1.08
C ALA A 2 -5.41 22.74 2.42
N ASN A 3 -5.88 23.41 3.45
CA ASN A 3 -5.40 23.38 4.83
C ASN A 3 -5.55 21.99 5.49
N TRP A 4 -6.67 21.30 5.27
CA TRP A 4 -6.89 19.94 5.80
C TRP A 4 -5.95 18.90 5.16
N ARG A 5 -5.80 18.95 3.83
CA ARG A 5 -4.90 18.04 3.09
C ARG A 5 -3.43 18.25 3.49
N ARG A 6 -3.01 19.50 3.72
CA ARG A 6 -1.66 19.81 4.22
C ARG A 6 -1.46 19.29 5.64
N SER A 7 -2.42 19.54 6.53
CA SER A 7 -2.37 19.06 7.92
C SER A 7 -2.25 17.54 8.02
N LEU A 8 -3.07 16.79 7.25
CA LEU A 8 -2.95 15.33 7.19
C LEU A 8 -1.59 14.87 6.63
N GLY A 9 -1.09 15.55 5.59
CA GLY A 9 0.23 15.28 5.03
C GLY A 9 1.38 15.56 6.02
N ASP A 10 1.23 16.57 6.87
CA ASP A 10 2.20 16.90 7.92
C ASP A 10 2.16 15.87 9.05
N ALA A 11 0.97 15.50 9.52
CA ALA A 11 0.80 14.46 10.54
C ALA A 11 1.36 13.11 10.06
N PHE A 12 1.03 12.70 8.83
CA PHE A 12 1.59 11.49 8.22
C PHE A 12 3.11 11.56 8.10
N ARG A 13 3.67 12.70 7.68
CA ARG A 13 5.13 12.88 7.61
C ARG A 13 5.79 12.81 8.99
N HIS A 14 5.13 13.33 10.02
CA HIS A 14 5.65 13.28 11.37
C HIS A 14 5.67 11.84 11.89
N LEU A 15 4.59 11.09 11.66
CA LEU A 15 4.50 9.68 12.01
C LEU A 15 5.50 8.82 11.22
N ASP A 16 5.63 9.07 9.91
CA ASP A 16 6.61 8.38 9.06
C ASP A 16 8.04 8.63 9.58
N ARG A 17 8.37 9.85 10.02
CA ARG A 17 9.67 10.14 10.63
C ARG A 17 9.89 9.38 11.94
N THR A 18 8.89 9.33 12.84
CA THR A 18 9.03 8.64 14.13
C THR A 18 9.16 7.13 13.96
N LEU A 19 8.48 6.54 12.98
CA LEU A 19 8.57 5.12 12.63
C LEU A 19 9.84 4.76 11.84
N GLY A 20 10.81 5.67 11.70
CA GLY A 20 12.06 5.41 11.02
C GLY A 20 12.00 5.55 9.50
N GLY A 21 11.06 6.32 8.96
CA GLY A 21 10.88 6.61 7.54
C GLY A 21 12.07 7.31 6.87
N GLN A 22 13.09 7.72 7.64
CA GLN A 22 14.39 8.22 7.13
C GLN A 22 15.43 7.11 6.93
N ARG A 23 15.15 5.86 7.31
CA ARG A 23 16.03 4.71 7.04
C ARG A 23 16.05 4.37 5.55
N ARG A 24 17.17 3.79 5.10
CA ARG A 24 17.32 3.30 3.73
C ARG A 24 16.26 2.24 3.41
N PRO A 25 15.66 2.24 2.19
CA PRO A 25 14.62 1.28 1.84
C PRO A 25 15.17 -0.16 1.78
N THR A 26 14.38 -1.12 2.25
CA THR A 26 14.71 -2.56 2.12
C THR A 26 14.51 -3.05 0.67
N ARG A 27 15.03 -4.23 0.33
CA ARG A 27 14.86 -4.83 -1.01
C ARG A 27 13.37 -4.97 -1.39
N VAL A 28 12.54 -5.39 -0.45
CA VAL A 28 11.09 -5.52 -0.65
C VAL A 28 10.45 -4.16 -0.88
N GLN A 29 10.77 -3.15 -0.06
CA GLN A 29 10.24 -1.78 -0.25
C GLN A 29 10.62 -1.19 -1.61
N LYS A 30 11.85 -1.42 -2.09
CA LYS A 30 12.27 -1.00 -3.44
C LYS A 30 11.45 -1.71 -4.52
N TRP A 31 11.21 -3.01 -4.38
CA TRP A 31 10.43 -3.78 -5.34
C TRP A 31 8.96 -3.32 -5.38
N VAL A 32 8.34 -3.19 -4.21
CA VAL A 32 6.95 -2.73 -4.05
C VAL A 32 6.78 -1.33 -4.66
N ALA A 33 7.68 -0.39 -4.36
CA ALA A 33 7.65 0.95 -4.93
C ALA A 33 7.83 0.97 -6.46
N ARG A 34 8.54 -0.01 -7.04
CA ARG A 34 8.70 -0.12 -8.50
C ARG A 34 7.44 -0.69 -9.16
N HIS A 35 6.71 -1.58 -8.49
CA HIS A 35 5.55 -2.27 -9.06
C HIS A 35 4.29 -2.11 -8.19
N PRO A 36 3.67 -0.92 -8.10
CA PRO A 36 2.50 -0.71 -7.26
C PRO A 36 1.30 -1.59 -7.65
N ILE A 37 1.07 -1.75 -8.96
CA ILE A 37 0.01 -2.62 -9.48
C ILE A 37 0.32 -4.08 -9.16
N GLY A 38 1.57 -4.52 -9.37
CA GLY A 38 2.01 -5.87 -9.04
C GLY A 38 1.84 -6.18 -7.56
N ALA A 39 2.27 -5.28 -6.67
CA ALA A 39 2.08 -5.41 -5.23
C ALA A 39 0.59 -5.50 -4.83
N GLY A 40 -0.25 -4.66 -5.43
CA GLY A 40 -1.70 -4.73 -5.21
C GLY A 40 -2.31 -6.05 -5.67
N LEU A 41 -1.96 -6.53 -6.87
CA LEU A 41 -2.44 -7.80 -7.41
C LEU A 41 -1.95 -9.00 -6.61
N CYS A 42 -0.69 -8.99 -6.14
CA CYS A 42 -0.14 -10.03 -5.28
C CYS A 42 -0.90 -10.19 -3.96
N VAL A 43 -1.62 -9.16 -3.51
CA VAL A 43 -2.48 -9.23 -2.32
C VAL A 43 -3.93 -9.51 -2.72
N ALA A 44 -4.45 -8.81 -3.72
CA ALA A 44 -5.83 -8.97 -4.17
C ALA A 44 -6.16 -10.42 -4.52
N VAL A 45 -5.34 -11.05 -5.37
CA VAL A 45 -5.64 -12.39 -5.90
C VAL A 45 -5.71 -13.44 -4.79
N PRO A 46 -4.70 -13.60 -3.90
CA PRO A 46 -4.80 -14.56 -2.80
C PRO A 46 -5.96 -14.27 -1.84
N PHE A 47 -6.23 -12.99 -1.53
CA PHE A 47 -7.32 -12.64 -0.62
C PHE A 47 -8.70 -12.91 -1.24
N THR A 48 -8.91 -12.58 -2.52
CA THR A 48 -10.15 -12.93 -3.22
C THR A 48 -10.34 -14.44 -3.22
N LEU A 49 -9.30 -15.21 -3.57
CA LEU A 49 -9.38 -16.67 -3.59
C LEU A 49 -9.63 -17.26 -2.19
N PHE A 50 -9.00 -16.71 -1.16
CA PHE A 50 -9.23 -17.12 0.22
C PHE A 50 -10.67 -16.86 0.66
N CYS A 51 -11.21 -15.68 0.37
CA CYS A 51 -12.61 -15.36 0.66
C CYS A 51 -13.58 -16.26 -0.14
N LEU A 52 -13.29 -16.54 -1.41
CA LEU A 52 -14.08 -17.48 -2.21
C LEU A 52 -14.00 -18.92 -1.67
N LEU A 53 -12.85 -19.35 -1.15
CA LEU A 53 -12.70 -20.67 -0.54
C LEU A 53 -13.53 -20.80 0.75
N LEU A 54 -13.66 -19.70 1.50
CA LEU A 54 -14.45 -19.65 2.73
C LEU A 54 -15.95 -19.43 2.48
N SER A 55 -16.31 -18.97 1.28
CA SER A 55 -17.70 -18.74 0.88
C SER A 55 -18.48 -20.05 0.93
N ARG A 56 -19.59 -20.06 1.68
CA ARG A 56 -20.52 -21.19 1.67
C ARG A 56 -21.47 -21.04 0.50
N ALA A 57 -21.68 -22.13 -0.23
CA ALA A 57 -22.51 -22.14 -1.44
C ALA A 57 -23.98 -21.72 -1.19
N ASP A 58 -24.47 -21.87 0.06
CA ASP A 58 -25.86 -21.56 0.44
C ASP A 58 -26.08 -20.10 0.85
N GLU A 59 -25.02 -19.28 0.99
CA GLU A 59 -25.13 -17.86 1.34
C GLU A 59 -24.87 -16.98 0.11
N PRO A 60 -25.90 -16.32 -0.45
CA PRO A 60 -25.79 -15.57 -1.71
C PRO A 60 -24.89 -14.32 -1.62
N ASP A 61 -24.63 -13.81 -0.41
CA ASP A 61 -23.84 -12.59 -0.18
C ASP A 61 -22.32 -12.87 -0.08
N ASP A 62 -21.91 -14.11 0.22
CA ASP A 62 -20.51 -14.47 0.40
C ASP A 62 -19.62 -14.29 -0.85
N PRO A 63 -20.05 -14.68 -2.07
CA PRO A 63 -19.22 -14.48 -3.25
C PRO A 63 -19.10 -12.99 -3.61
N LEU A 64 -20.13 -12.17 -3.35
CA LEU A 64 -20.06 -10.72 -3.51
C LEU A 64 -19.06 -10.11 -2.54
N PHE A 65 -19.07 -10.54 -1.27
CA PHE A 65 -18.09 -10.12 -0.28
C PHE A 65 -16.65 -10.37 -0.75
N ALA A 66 -16.37 -11.55 -1.30
CA ALA A 66 -15.05 -11.89 -1.83
C ALA A 66 -14.64 -11.00 -3.02
N VAL A 67 -15.57 -10.73 -3.94
CA VAL A 67 -15.36 -9.87 -5.12
C VAL A 67 -15.05 -8.43 -4.74
N PHE A 68 -15.57 -7.92 -3.61
CA PHE A 68 -15.26 -6.56 -3.17
C PHE A 68 -14.04 -6.50 -2.23
N PHE A 69 -13.94 -7.43 -1.29
CA PHE A 69 -12.92 -7.39 -0.24
C PHE A 69 -11.51 -7.59 -0.78
N GLY A 70 -11.28 -8.59 -1.65
CA GLY A 70 -9.96 -8.85 -2.21
C GLY A 70 -9.41 -7.68 -3.03
N PRO A 71 -10.15 -7.12 -4.00
CA PRO A 71 -9.73 -5.92 -4.72
C PRO A 71 -9.57 -4.68 -3.83
N ALA A 72 -10.42 -4.51 -2.81
CA ALA A 72 -10.25 -3.41 -1.85
C ALA A 72 -8.92 -3.53 -1.10
N MET A 73 -8.56 -4.73 -0.65
CA MET A 73 -7.25 -5.00 -0.05
C MET A 73 -6.10 -4.74 -1.03
N GLY A 74 -6.22 -5.21 -2.27
CA GLY A 74 -5.24 -4.90 -3.31
C GLY A 74 -5.05 -3.41 -3.56
N LEU A 75 -6.14 -2.65 -3.57
CA LEU A 75 -6.11 -1.19 -3.73
C LEU A 75 -5.36 -0.53 -2.57
N VAL A 76 -5.64 -0.92 -1.32
CA VAL A 76 -4.92 -0.41 -0.14
C VAL A 76 -3.42 -0.63 -0.30
N PHE A 77 -2.99 -1.85 -0.65
CA PHE A 77 -1.58 -2.17 -0.83
C PHE A 77 -0.94 -1.45 -2.02
N ALA A 78 -1.67 -1.27 -3.13
CA ALA A 78 -1.19 -0.49 -4.26
C ALA A 78 -0.98 0.98 -3.87
N LEU A 79 -1.90 1.57 -3.09
CA LEU A 79 -1.76 2.93 -2.57
C LEU A 79 -0.57 3.05 -1.60
N THR A 80 -0.36 2.05 -0.74
CA THR A 80 0.84 1.98 0.12
C THR A 80 2.12 1.87 -0.71
N ALA A 81 2.11 1.11 -1.80
CA ALA A 81 3.25 1.02 -2.70
C ALA A 81 3.55 2.36 -3.41
N VAL A 82 2.50 3.10 -3.80
CA VAL A 82 2.65 4.46 -4.33
C VAL A 82 3.19 5.41 -3.27
N SER A 83 2.71 5.34 -2.04
CA SER A 83 3.20 6.19 -0.95
C SER A 83 4.69 5.90 -0.65
N GLU A 84 5.10 4.64 -0.67
CA GLU A 84 6.49 4.21 -0.53
C GLU A 84 7.36 4.71 -1.69
N ARG A 85 6.84 4.72 -2.94
CA ARG A 85 7.53 5.35 -4.08
C ARG A 85 7.75 6.85 -3.87
N LEU A 86 6.78 7.56 -3.31
CA LEU A 86 6.93 8.98 -2.98
C LEU A 86 7.93 9.20 -1.85
N ARG A 87 7.92 8.35 -0.82
CA ARG A 87 8.91 8.35 0.27
C ARG A 87 10.32 8.15 -0.29
N GLN A 88 10.51 7.18 -1.16
CA GLN A 88 11.79 6.91 -1.84
C GLN A 88 12.29 8.10 -2.67
N ARG A 89 11.41 8.76 -3.43
CA ARG A 89 11.74 10.00 -4.14
C ARG A 89 12.16 11.12 -3.19
N ARG A 90 11.50 11.24 -2.04
CA ARG A 90 11.84 12.23 -1.00
C ARG A 90 13.20 11.95 -0.39
N LEU A 91 13.52 10.69 -0.07
CA LEU A 91 14.83 10.31 0.47
C LEU A 91 15.97 10.66 -0.50
N ARG A 92 15.75 10.48 -1.80
CA ARG A 92 16.69 10.91 -2.84
C ARG A 92 16.87 12.42 -2.88
N ARG A 93 15.77 13.19 -2.84
CA ARG A 93 15.83 14.67 -2.80
C ARG A 93 16.54 15.21 -1.57
N LEU A 94 16.46 14.51 -0.44
CA LEU A 94 17.12 14.89 0.81
C LEU A 94 18.59 14.43 0.89
N GLY A 95 19.10 13.70 -0.11
CA GLY A 95 20.48 13.18 -0.10
C GLY A 95 20.72 12.03 0.88
N ILE A 96 19.67 11.48 1.48
CA ILE A 96 19.76 10.40 2.49
C ILE A 96 19.99 9.04 1.83
N TRP A 97 19.52 8.89 0.60
CA TRP A 97 19.64 7.67 -0.19
C TRP A 97 19.83 8.02 -1.66
N ASP A 98 20.84 7.46 -2.30
CA ASP A 98 21.24 7.68 -3.69
C ASP A 98 20.38 6.92 -4.72
N GLY A 99 19.61 5.94 -4.28
CA GLY A 99 18.81 5.10 -5.17
C GLY A 99 19.37 3.71 -5.44
N SER A 100 20.55 3.39 -4.89
CA SER A 100 21.15 2.04 -4.88
C SER A 100 20.32 1.06 -4.08
#